data_AF-A0A382M0K4-F1
#
_entry.id   AF-A0A382M0K4-F1
#
_cell.length_a   1.000
_cell.length_b   1.000
_cell.length_c   1.000
_cell.angle_alpha   90.00
_cell.angle_beta   90.00
_cell.angle_gamma   90.00
#
_symmetry.space_group_name_H-M   'P 1'
#
loop_
_entity.id
_entity.type
_entity.pdbx_description
1 polymer ?
#
loop_
_entity_poly.entity_id
_entity_poly.type
_entity_poly.pdbx_seq_one_letter_code
_entity_poly.pdbx_strand_id
1 'polypeptide(L)'
;MSDPRFDKLAKLLVEYSCGLKKGESVFIDVSDIPDRMTIALIRAARKARAIPLVETRQSRVMRELVKGTSDAHAKMTRDVELYR
;
A
#
# COMPACT_ATOMS: atom_id res chain seq x y z
N MET A 1 15.02 -0.01 -15.89
CA MET A 1 15.34 1.41 -15.62
C MET A 1 14.29 1.97 -14.66
N SER A 2 14.69 2.60 -13.56
CA SER A 2 13.75 3.28 -12.64
C SER A 2 13.25 4.55 -13.33
N ASP A 3 11.93 4.78 -13.37
CA ASP A 3 11.40 6.07 -13.83
C ASP A 3 11.67 7.11 -12.72
N PRO A 4 12.47 8.15 -12.98
CA PRO A 4 12.86 9.12 -11.96
C PRO A 4 11.67 9.90 -11.37
N ARG A 5 10.51 9.90 -12.04
CA ARG A 5 9.30 10.54 -11.54
C ARG A 5 8.75 9.82 -10.31
N PHE A 6 8.85 8.50 -10.24
CA PHE A 6 8.41 7.74 -9.07
C PHE A 6 9.29 8.00 -7.86
N ASP A 7 10.61 8.03 -8.05
CA ASP A 7 11.55 8.33 -6.97
C ASP A 7 11.34 9.76 -6.43
N LYS A 8 11.08 10.74 -7.31
CA LYS A 8 10.78 12.12 -6.92
C LYS A 8 9.46 12.23 -6.14
N LEU A 9 8.40 11.60 -6.62
CA LEU A 9 7.10 11.61 -5.95
C LEU A 9 7.16 10.90 -4.60
N ALA A 10 7.78 9.72 -4.54
CA ALA A 10 7.91 8.96 -3.30
C ALA A 10 8.68 9.75 -2.23
N LYS A 11 9.75 10.45 -2.61
CA LYS A 11 10.49 11.32 -1.70
C LYS A 11 9.61 12.44 -1.15
N LEU A 12 8.86 13.13 -2.02
CA LEU A 12 7.98 14.23 -1.62
C LEU A 12 6.88 13.76 -0.65
N LEU A 13 6.24 12.64 -0.96
CA LEU A 13 5.19 12.08 -0.09
C LEU A 13 5.75 11.69 1.28
N VAL A 14 6.90 11.02 1.32
CA VAL A 14 7.51 10.55 2.57
C VAL A 14 8.07 11.69 3.43
N GLU A 15 8.86 12.60 2.84
CA GLU A 15 9.60 13.60 3.60
C GLU A 15 8.79 14.87 3.87
N TYR A 16 7.92 15.27 2.93
CA TYR A 16 7.17 16.52 3.05
C TYR A 16 5.73 16.27 3.48
N SER A 17 4.98 15.45 2.74
CA SER A 17 3.55 15.25 3.03
C SER A 17 3.31 14.49 4.33
N CYS A 18 4.05 13.40 4.54
CA CYS A 18 3.95 12.58 5.75
C CYS A 18 4.95 12.98 6.83
N GLY A 19 6.04 13.68 6.47
CA GLY A 19 7.05 14.13 7.42
C GLY A 19 7.67 13.00 8.24
N LEU A 20 7.85 11.82 7.65
CA LEU A 20 8.21 10.60 8.40
C LEU A 20 9.54 10.75 9.13
N LYS A 21 9.54 10.34 10.40
CA LYS A 21 10.72 10.35 11.27
C LYS A 21 11.27 8.95 11.47
N LYS A 22 12.52 8.91 11.95
CA LYS A 22 13.19 7.65 12.29
C LYS A 22 12.36 6.88 13.32
N GLY A 23 12.12 5.59 13.04
CA GLY A 23 11.41 4.67 13.91
C GLY A 23 9.89 4.73 13.81
N GLU A 24 9.32 5.69 13.05
CA GLU A 24 7.88 5.72 12.82
C GLU A 24 7.47 4.62 11.85
N SER A 25 6.31 4.03 12.09
CA SER A 25 5.66 3.11 11.16
C SER A 25 4.78 3.88 10.18
N VAL A 26 4.80 3.48 8.91
CA VAL A 26 3.91 4.03 7.88
C VAL A 26 3.15 2.90 7.20
N PHE A 27 1.83 3.06 7.07
CA PHE A 27 1.00 2.17 6.28
C PHE A 27 0.82 2.74 4.87
N ILE A 28 1.18 1.94 3.86
CA ILE A 28 1.12 2.29 2.45
C ILE A 28 0.06 1.40 1.80
N ASP A 29 -1.15 1.94 1.69
CA ASP A 29 -2.27 1.28 1.03
C ASP A 29 -2.40 1.79 -0.41
N VAL A 30 -2.22 0.90 -1.38
CA VAL A 30 -2.20 1.26 -2.79
C VAL A 30 -3.09 0.34 -3.61
N SER A 31 -3.82 0.91 -4.56
CA SER A 31 -4.70 0.20 -5.47
C SER A 31 -4.40 0.55 -6.93
N ASP A 32 -4.26 -0.47 -7.77
CA ASP A 32 -4.14 -0.36 -9.24
C ASP A 32 -3.05 0.62 -9.76
N ILE A 33 -1.95 0.76 -9.02
CA ILE A 33 -0.76 1.51 -9.48
C ILE A 33 0.36 0.55 -9.91
N PRO A 34 1.33 1.01 -10.72
CA PRO A 34 2.48 0.19 -11.08
C PRO A 34 3.31 -0.20 -9.83
N ASP A 35 3.71 -1.46 -9.72
CA ASP A 35 4.53 -1.98 -8.61
C ASP A 35 5.81 -1.15 -8.36
N ARG A 36 6.36 -0.57 -9.43
CA ARG A 36 7.54 0.30 -9.37
C ARG A 36 7.31 1.54 -8.49
N MET A 37 6.11 2.10 -8.45
CA MET A 37 5.77 3.22 -7.58
C MET A 37 5.70 2.77 -6.11
N THR A 38 5.07 1.62 -5.84
CA THR A 38 5.02 1.02 -4.49
C THR A 38 6.42 0.74 -3.96
N ILE A 39 7.30 0.18 -4.80
CA ILE A 39 8.71 -0.07 -4.46
C ILE A 39 9.44 1.25 -4.16
N ALA A 40 9.17 2.32 -4.93
CA ALA A 40 9.76 3.64 -4.67
C ALA A 40 9.32 4.21 -3.30
N LEU A 41 8.05 4.08 -2.93
CA LEU A 41 7.52 4.47 -1.61
C LEU A 41 8.20 3.70 -0.47
N ILE A 42 8.29 2.37 -0.59
CA ILE A 42 8.98 1.52 0.40
C ILE A 42 10.43 1.98 0.59
N ARG A 43 11.13 2.25 -0.51
CA ARG A 43 12.53 2.71 -0.49
C ARG A 43 12.66 4.09 0.16
N ALA A 44 11.76 5.02 -0.16
CA ALA A 44 11.75 6.35 0.44
C ALA A 44 11.50 6.30 1.95
N ALA A 45 10.51 5.51 2.40
CA ALA A 45 10.23 5.31 3.83
C ALA A 45 11.45 4.73 4.57
N ARG A 46 12.11 3.71 3.99
CA ARG A 46 13.33 3.13 4.57
C ARG A 46 14.50 4.11 4.61
N LYS A 47 14.64 5.00 3.60
CA LYS A 47 15.65 6.08 3.61
C LYS A 47 15.41 7.07 4.75
N ALA A 48 14.15 7.37 5.08
CA ALA A 48 13.78 8.15 6.27
C ALA A 48 13.98 7.38 7.59
N ARG A 49 14.38 6.09 7.54
CA ARG A 49 14.49 5.16 8.66
C ARG A 49 13.14 4.88 9.34
N ALA A 50 12.06 4.98 8.58
CA ALA A 50 10.73 4.55 8.96
C ALA A 50 10.51 3.06 8.64
N ILE A 51 9.48 2.47 9.21
CA ILE A 51 9.10 1.05 9.08
C ILE A 51 7.84 0.97 8.20
N PRO A 52 7.97 0.64 6.91
CA PRO A 52 6.81 0.55 6.02
C PRO A 52 6.06 -0.77 6.18
N LEU A 53 4.75 -0.69 6.35
CA LEU A 53 3.77 -1.76 6.13
C LEU A 53 3.03 -1.46 4.83
N VAL A 54 2.86 -2.44 3.95
CA VAL A 54 2.30 -2.21 2.62
C VAL A 54 1.18 -3.18 2.32
N GLU A 55 0.07 -2.65 1.82
CA GLU A 55 -1.01 -3.44 1.23
C GLU A 55 -1.23 -2.99 -0.22
N THR A 56 -1.25 -3.98 -1.13
CA THR A 56 -1.49 -3.74 -2.55
C THR A 56 -2.80 -4.40 -2.95
N ARG A 57 -3.72 -3.65 -3.53
CA ARG A 57 -5.01 -4.16 -4.02
C ARG A 57 -5.12 -4.01 -5.53
N GLN A 58 -5.78 -4.99 -6.15
CA GLN A 58 -6.10 -4.96 -7.57
C GLN A 58 -7.61 -4.97 -7.71
N SER A 59 -8.19 -3.85 -8.16
CA SER A 59 -9.65 -3.70 -8.18
C SER A 59 -10.32 -4.72 -9.09
N ARG A 60 -9.64 -5.17 -10.15
CA ARG A 60 -10.16 -6.22 -11.05
C ARG A 60 -10.34 -7.56 -10.34
N VAL A 61 -9.38 -7.93 -9.49
CA VAL A 61 -9.44 -9.17 -8.69
C VAL A 61 -10.49 -9.04 -7.60
N MET A 62 -10.49 -7.92 -6.87
CA MET A 62 -11.48 -7.64 -5.83
C MET A 62 -12.91 -7.64 -6.39
N ARG A 63 -13.12 -7.05 -7.57
CA ARG A 63 -14.40 -7.07 -8.25
C ARG A 63 -14.87 -8.49 -8.53
N GLU A 64 -14.01 -9.34 -9.08
CA GLU A 64 -14.39 -10.72 -9.39
C GLU A 64 -14.70 -11.53 -8.13
N LEU A 65 -13.90 -11.33 -7.06
CA LEU A 65 -14.13 -11.94 -5.75
C LEU A 65 -15.51 -11.57 -5.18
N VAL A 66 -15.94 -10.31 -5.32
CA VAL A 66 -17.21 -9.82 -4.75
C VAL A 66 -18.41 -10.12 -5.67
N LYS A 67 -18.19 -10.29 -6.98
CA LYS A 67 -19.26 -10.46 -7.98
C LYS A 67 -20.14 -11.72 -7.74
N GLY A 68 -19.60 -12.73 -7.07
CA GLY A 68 -20.32 -13.95 -6.68
C GLY A 68 -20.49 -14.11 -5.17
N THR A 69 -20.48 -13.01 -4.41
CA THR A 69 -20.48 -13.09 -2.95
C THR A 69 -21.73 -13.79 -2.40
N SER A 70 -21.57 -14.48 -1.28
CA SER A 70 -22.61 -15.18 -0.54
C SER A 70 -22.51 -14.84 0.96
N ASP A 71 -23.53 -15.16 1.74
CA ASP A 71 -23.50 -14.96 3.19
C ASP A 71 -22.32 -15.69 3.87
N ALA A 72 -21.98 -16.88 3.38
CA ALA A 72 -20.83 -17.64 3.88
C ALA A 72 -19.52 -16.91 3.57
N HIS A 73 -19.35 -16.43 2.33
CA HIS A 73 -18.18 -15.65 1.94
C HIS A 73 -18.09 -14.33 2.72
N ALA A 74 -19.21 -13.60 2.86
CA ALA A 74 -19.24 -12.34 3.59
C ALA A 74 -18.89 -12.51 5.08
N LYS A 75 -19.39 -13.56 5.74
CA LYS A 75 -19.03 -13.89 7.13
C LYS A 75 -17.54 -14.21 7.26
N MET A 76 -17.01 -15.03 6.34
CA MET A 76 -15.58 -15.36 6.32
C MET A 76 -14.71 -14.11 6.11
N THR A 77 -15.05 -13.27 5.14
CA THR A 77 -14.32 -12.02 4.86
C THR A 77 -14.39 -11.07 6.05
N ARG A 78 -15.55 -10.92 6.70
CA ARG A 78 -15.69 -10.14 7.94
C ARG A 78 -14.73 -10.64 9.01
N ASP A 79 -14.71 -11.95 9.27
CA ASP A 79 -13.90 -12.52 10.35
C ASP A 79 -12.41 -12.35 10.07
N VAL A 80 -11.97 -12.49 8.82
CA VAL A 80 -10.57 -12.25 8.45
C VAL A 80 -10.19 -10.77 8.58
N GLU A 81 -10.98 -9.86 8.00
CA GLU A 81 -10.66 -8.43 7.97
C GLU A 81 -10.78 -7.76 9.35
N LEU A 82 -11.52 -8.34 10.29
CA LEU A 82 -11.63 -7.81 11.66
C LEU A 82 -10.34 -7.99 12.49
N TYR A 83 -9.50 -8.96 12.13
CA TYR A 83 -8.24 -9.24 12.81
C TYR A 83 -7.00 -8.86 11.99
N ARG A 84 -7.22 -8.23 10.83
CA ARG A 84 -6.18 -7.81 9.89
C ARG A 84 -5.73 -6.38 10.16
#